data_AF-A0A822FZA0-F1
#
_entry.id   AF-A0A822FZA0-F1
#
_cell.length_a   1.000
_cell.length_b   1.000
_cell.length_c   1.000
_cell.angle_alpha   90.00
_cell.angle_beta   90.00
_cell.angle_gamma   90.00
#
_symmetry.space_group_name_H-M   'P 1'
#
loop_
_entity.id
_entity.type
_entity.pdbx_description
1 polymer ?
#
loop_
_entity_poly.entity_id
_entity_poly.type
_entity_poly.pdbx_seq_one_letter_code
_entity_poly.pdbx_strand_id
1 'polypeptide(L)'
;EIDQVEKTHSCILFSPRNIFGAEMGFNCHGLVIGNEALFTKIPSYREGLTGMDLVRLVLERCSTSREGKETIIYLLNKYGQGGNCGFTSKFYYHSSFLLVDSKEGWIIETVGKEYAAKKIIKGIDTISNIISFGNIQTFDEYSNNLIEQAIENRWCHSIEDFHFQKCYSGFSFYPKEFYNAFIKTHFASGQIRQHRSKDLIENLSKKSNKKSSQFTLIDMFNVLRDHKHSRNSPSNGLTNVDICMHAGFGPIKFNQTTGSLVSIIPTSKNLIPIHYATCTSLPCLSIYKPI
;
A
#
# COMPACT_ATOMS: atom_id res chain seq x y z
N GLU A 1 23.81 4.85 -2.71
CA GLU A 1 24.08 3.74 -3.65
C GLU A 1 23.81 2.43 -2.93
N ILE A 2 23.42 1.37 -3.65
CA ILE A 2 23.13 0.04 -3.09
C ILE A 2 23.98 -1.03 -3.77
N ASP A 3 24.20 -2.15 -3.09
CA ASP A 3 24.86 -3.30 -3.71
C ASP A 3 24.09 -3.79 -4.94
N GLN A 4 24.84 -4.00 -6.02
CA GLN A 4 24.33 -4.54 -7.27
C GLN A 4 24.20 -6.06 -7.20
N VAL A 5 23.32 -6.59 -8.05
CA VAL A 5 23.13 -8.04 -8.24
C VAL A 5 23.54 -8.40 -9.67
N GLU A 6 24.01 -9.62 -9.87
CA GLU A 6 24.49 -10.07 -11.19
C GLU A 6 23.36 -10.14 -12.24
N LYS A 7 22.14 -10.47 -11.81
CA LYS A 7 20.98 -10.68 -12.68
C LYS A 7 19.74 -10.03 -12.09
N THR A 8 18.91 -9.48 -12.97
CA THR A 8 17.59 -8.95 -12.64
C THR A 8 16.50 -9.69 -13.41
N HIS A 9 15.33 -9.79 -12.82
CA HIS A 9 14.13 -10.34 -13.47
C HIS A 9 13.52 -9.33 -14.43
N SER A 10 12.84 -9.81 -15.47
CA SER A 10 12.01 -8.97 -16.32
C SER A 10 10.74 -8.56 -15.57
N CYS A 11 10.41 -7.28 -15.60
CA CYS A 11 9.25 -6.74 -14.88
C CYS A 11 8.55 -5.62 -15.66
N ILE A 12 7.27 -5.41 -15.34
CA ILE A 12 6.48 -4.25 -15.76
C ILE A 12 6.27 -3.36 -14.54
N LEU A 13 6.66 -2.09 -14.69
CA LEU A 13 6.63 -1.09 -13.64
C LEU A 13 5.62 0.01 -13.96
N PHE A 14 4.81 0.38 -12.98
CA PHE A 14 3.97 1.57 -13.01
C PHE A 14 4.65 2.65 -12.18
N SER A 15 5.40 3.52 -12.87
CA SER A 15 6.31 4.47 -12.26
C SER A 15 5.88 5.92 -12.47
N PRO A 16 5.95 6.77 -11.44
CA PRO A 16 6.03 8.22 -11.60
C PRO A 16 7.24 8.58 -12.47
N ARG A 17 7.11 9.63 -13.29
CA ARG A 17 8.12 10.00 -14.28
C ARG A 17 9.48 10.41 -13.68
N ASN A 18 9.49 10.89 -12.43
CA ASN A 18 10.61 11.63 -11.84
C ASN A 18 11.38 10.84 -10.77
N ILE A 19 11.19 9.53 -10.68
CA ILE A 19 11.84 8.68 -9.68
C ILE A 19 12.42 7.40 -10.31
N PHE A 20 13.32 6.74 -9.58
CA PHE A 20 13.89 5.45 -9.98
C PHE A 20 12.90 4.30 -9.80
N GLY A 21 12.17 4.30 -8.68
CA GLY A 21 11.26 3.24 -8.25
C GLY A 21 9.92 3.17 -9.00
N ALA A 22 8.97 2.38 -8.47
CA ALA A 22 7.61 2.24 -9.01
C ALA A 22 6.55 2.21 -7.89
N GLU A 23 5.32 2.65 -8.16
CA GLU A 23 4.20 2.57 -7.19
C GLU A 23 3.64 1.15 -7.09
N MET A 24 3.66 0.42 -8.22
CA MET A 24 3.22 -0.97 -8.32
C MET A 24 3.82 -1.63 -9.56
N GLY A 25 3.74 -2.95 -9.63
CA GLY A 25 4.19 -3.71 -10.79
C GLY A 25 4.13 -5.21 -10.58
N PHE A 26 4.62 -5.95 -11.58
CA PHE A 26 4.73 -7.40 -11.57
C PHE A 26 5.92 -7.89 -12.38
N ASN A 27 6.40 -9.10 -12.11
CA ASN A 27 7.55 -9.68 -12.80
C ASN A 27 7.27 -11.03 -13.47
N CYS A 28 8.27 -11.56 -14.18
CA CYS A 28 8.19 -12.81 -14.94
C CYS A 28 7.89 -14.06 -14.10
N HIS A 29 7.95 -13.98 -12.76
CA HIS A 29 7.62 -15.08 -11.85
C HIS A 29 6.19 -15.03 -11.32
N GLY A 30 5.41 -14.02 -11.73
CA GLY A 30 4.06 -13.80 -11.21
C GLY A 30 4.03 -13.15 -9.83
N LEU A 31 5.15 -12.59 -9.37
CA LEU A 31 5.18 -11.74 -8.18
C LEU A 31 4.58 -10.38 -8.53
N VAL A 32 3.60 -9.95 -7.75
CA VAL A 32 2.97 -8.62 -7.84
C VAL A 32 3.22 -7.88 -6.54
N ILE A 33 3.53 -6.59 -6.64
CA ILE A 33 3.70 -5.71 -5.48
C ILE A 33 3.15 -4.32 -5.77
N GLY A 34 2.59 -3.69 -4.75
CA GLY A 34 2.34 -2.24 -4.70
C GLY A 34 2.70 -1.68 -3.35
N ASN A 35 2.90 -0.37 -3.27
CA ASN A 35 3.11 0.33 -2.02
C ASN A 35 2.17 1.53 -1.84
N GLU A 36 2.15 2.06 -0.63
CA GLU A 36 1.50 3.32 -0.35
C GLU A 36 2.16 4.08 0.81
N ALA A 37 1.85 5.37 0.92
CA ALA A 37 2.37 6.24 1.96
C ALA A 37 1.70 5.99 3.33
N LEU A 38 2.54 5.86 4.35
CA LEU A 38 2.23 5.87 5.77
C LEU A 38 2.77 7.15 6.42
N PHE A 39 1.91 7.83 7.17
CA PHE A 39 2.28 9.02 7.94
C PHE A 39 2.29 8.66 9.42
N THR A 40 3.46 8.75 10.04
CA THR A 40 3.69 8.23 11.40
C THR A 40 4.32 9.31 12.28
N LYS A 41 4.34 9.05 13.59
CA LYS A 41 4.97 9.94 14.59
C LYS A 41 6.49 10.00 14.45
N ILE A 42 7.09 8.96 13.89
CA ILE A 42 8.53 8.93 13.60
C ILE A 42 8.78 9.70 12.31
N PRO A 43 9.73 10.65 12.29
CA PRO A 43 10.05 11.39 11.09
C PRO A 43 10.67 10.50 10.02
N SER A 44 10.27 10.71 8.77
CA SER A 44 10.92 10.10 7.61
C SER A 44 12.20 10.86 7.26
N TYR A 45 13.27 10.13 6.98
CA TYR A 45 14.57 10.72 6.69
C TYR A 45 14.63 11.34 5.28
N ARG A 46 15.53 12.31 5.10
CA ARG A 46 15.74 12.95 3.78
C ARG A 46 16.49 12.06 2.80
N GLU A 47 17.27 11.12 3.33
CA GLU A 47 18.06 10.14 2.59
C GLU A 47 17.63 8.75 3.03
N GLY A 48 17.69 7.80 2.10
CA GLY A 48 17.20 6.43 2.29
C GLY A 48 16.49 5.94 1.03
N LEU A 49 16.01 4.70 1.08
CA LEU A 49 15.21 4.14 0.00
C LEU A 49 13.76 4.59 0.12
N THR A 50 13.18 5.09 -0.96
CA THR A 50 11.73 5.32 -0.98
C THR A 50 11.01 3.98 -1.04
N GLY A 51 9.73 3.95 -0.65
CA GLY A 51 8.91 2.75 -0.87
C GLY A 51 8.87 2.33 -2.34
N MET A 52 8.88 3.32 -3.24
CA MET A 52 8.87 3.04 -4.68
C MET A 52 10.18 2.40 -5.14
N ASP A 53 11.33 2.80 -4.58
CA ASP A 53 12.61 2.14 -4.86
C ASP A 53 12.56 0.68 -4.40
N LEU A 54 12.01 0.43 -3.21
CA LEU A 54 11.84 -0.93 -2.67
C LEU A 54 10.92 -1.80 -3.56
N VAL A 55 9.83 -1.23 -4.09
CA VAL A 55 8.95 -1.94 -5.04
C VAL A 55 9.73 -2.42 -6.26
N ARG A 56 10.49 -1.53 -6.89
CA ARG A 56 11.30 -1.87 -8.06
C ARG A 56 12.35 -2.92 -7.74
N LEU A 57 13.09 -2.74 -6.64
CA LEU A 57 14.15 -3.66 -6.24
C LEU A 57 13.61 -5.05 -5.92
N VAL A 58 12.42 -5.16 -5.32
CA VAL A 58 11.75 -6.45 -5.13
C VAL A 58 11.43 -7.10 -6.47
N LEU A 59 10.81 -6.37 -7.40
CA LEU A 59 10.44 -6.92 -8.71
C LEU A 59 11.65 -7.37 -9.53
N GLU A 60 12.76 -6.64 -9.44
CA GLU A 60 14.01 -6.97 -10.15
C GLU A 60 14.78 -8.12 -9.49
N ARG A 61 14.62 -8.38 -8.18
CA ARG A 61 15.50 -9.30 -7.43
C ARG A 61 14.82 -10.53 -6.83
N CYS A 62 13.49 -10.58 -6.80
CA CYS A 62 12.74 -11.62 -6.09
C CYS A 62 11.82 -12.40 -7.03
N SER A 63 11.67 -13.70 -6.76
CA SER A 63 10.73 -14.58 -7.48
C SER A 63 9.44 -14.83 -6.70
N THR A 64 9.42 -14.58 -5.38
CA THR A 64 8.27 -14.84 -4.51
C THR A 64 7.94 -13.66 -3.59
N SER A 65 6.72 -13.62 -3.06
CA SER A 65 6.26 -12.59 -2.12
C SER A 65 7.01 -12.67 -0.79
N ARG A 66 7.42 -13.88 -0.38
CA ARG A 66 8.29 -14.12 0.78
C ARG A 66 9.68 -13.52 0.59
N GLU A 67 10.35 -13.81 -0.52
CA GLU A 67 11.64 -13.22 -0.87
C GLU A 67 11.55 -11.69 -0.95
N GLY A 68 10.43 -11.19 -1.50
CA GLY A 68 10.14 -9.75 -1.56
C GLY A 68 10.07 -9.12 -0.17
N LYS A 69 9.35 -9.74 0.77
CA LYS A 69 9.30 -9.32 2.17
C LYS A 69 10.68 -9.30 2.82
N GLU A 70 11.43 -10.39 2.69
CA GLU A 70 12.79 -10.50 3.26
C GLU A 70 13.75 -9.46 2.67
N THR A 71 13.64 -9.19 1.37
CA THR A 71 14.42 -8.16 0.67
C THR A 71 14.07 -6.76 1.16
N ILE A 72 12.79 -6.45 1.35
CA ILE A 72 12.35 -5.17 1.94
C ILE A 72 12.98 -5.00 3.32
N ILE A 73 12.87 -6.00 4.20
CA ILE A 73 13.42 -5.94 5.56
C ILE A 73 14.94 -5.77 5.53
N TYR A 74 15.66 -6.53 4.69
CA TYR A 74 17.11 -6.41 4.54
C TYR A 74 17.52 -5.00 4.09
N LEU A 75 16.88 -4.48 3.04
CA LEU A 75 17.20 -3.17 2.47
C LEU A 75 16.85 -2.03 3.45
N LEU A 76 15.73 -2.12 4.17
CA LEU A 76 15.37 -1.18 5.22
C LEU A 76 16.41 -1.18 6.35
N ASN A 77 16.85 -2.35 6.80
CA ASN A 77 17.86 -2.45 7.85
C ASN A 77 19.21 -1.85 7.41
N LYS A 78 19.64 -2.17 6.19
CA LYS A 78 20.94 -1.76 5.66
C LYS A 78 20.99 -0.28 5.27
N TYR A 79 19.98 0.20 4.54
CA TYR A 79 19.98 1.51 3.90
C TYR A 79 18.99 2.50 4.49
N GLY A 80 18.06 2.04 5.33
CA GLY A 80 16.95 2.86 5.83
C GLY A 80 15.92 3.18 4.76
N GLN A 81 14.84 3.86 5.18
CA GLN A 81 13.87 4.46 4.28
C GLN A 81 13.78 5.96 4.47
N GLY A 82 13.41 6.64 3.39
CA GLY A 82 13.35 8.08 3.30
C GLY A 82 13.39 8.51 1.85
N GLY A 83 13.80 9.75 1.62
CA GLY A 83 13.93 10.30 0.26
C GLY A 83 12.68 11.04 -0.20
N ASN A 84 12.88 11.92 -1.19
CA ASN A 84 11.81 12.75 -1.71
C ASN A 84 10.90 11.95 -2.65
N CYS A 85 9.67 11.69 -2.22
CA CYS A 85 8.63 11.03 -3.00
C CYS A 85 7.77 12.03 -3.82
N GLY A 86 8.02 13.33 -3.73
CA GLY A 86 7.21 14.37 -4.38
C GLY A 86 7.85 14.94 -5.65
N PHE A 87 7.01 15.32 -6.61
CA PHE A 87 7.43 15.92 -7.88
C PHE A 87 7.59 17.45 -7.79
N THR A 88 6.51 18.16 -7.45
CA THR A 88 6.49 19.64 -7.38
C THR A 88 6.97 20.19 -6.04
N SER A 89 6.91 19.38 -4.99
CA SER A 89 7.32 19.76 -3.63
C SER A 89 7.94 18.57 -2.92
N LYS A 90 8.76 18.86 -1.91
CA LYS A 90 9.40 17.81 -1.10
C LYS A 90 8.35 17.07 -0.28
N PHE A 91 8.29 15.75 -0.42
CA PHE A 91 7.31 14.92 0.26
C PHE A 91 7.97 13.64 0.80
N TYR A 92 7.90 13.44 2.12
CA TYR A 92 8.54 12.33 2.82
C TYR A 92 7.50 11.55 3.62
N TYR A 93 7.59 10.23 3.60
CA TYR A 93 6.71 9.31 4.30
C TYR A 93 7.39 7.95 4.52
N HIS A 94 6.78 7.10 5.35
CA HIS A 94 7.12 5.67 5.41
C HIS A 94 6.18 4.87 4.51
N SER A 95 6.45 3.58 4.28
CA SER A 95 5.66 2.81 3.31
C SER A 95 4.97 1.58 3.89
N SER A 96 3.76 1.31 3.38
CA SER A 96 3.10 0.01 3.46
C SER A 96 3.27 -0.69 2.12
N PHE A 97 3.38 -2.01 2.14
CA PHE A 97 3.53 -2.85 0.96
C PHE A 97 2.50 -3.98 0.97
N LEU A 98 1.98 -4.31 -0.21
CA LEU A 98 1.18 -5.50 -0.44
C LEU A 98 1.84 -6.30 -1.57
N LEU A 99 2.28 -7.52 -1.26
CA LEU A 99 2.91 -8.45 -2.18
C LEU A 99 2.05 -9.71 -2.31
N VAL A 100 1.93 -10.27 -3.50
CA VAL A 100 1.21 -11.53 -3.76
C VAL A 100 1.93 -12.33 -4.83
N ASP A 101 2.02 -13.64 -4.63
CA ASP A 101 2.38 -14.63 -5.64
C ASP A 101 1.37 -15.79 -5.68
N SER A 102 1.69 -16.85 -6.42
CA SER A 102 0.81 -18.03 -6.59
C SER A 102 0.57 -18.86 -5.32
N LYS A 103 1.32 -18.62 -4.24
CA LYS A 103 1.27 -19.39 -2.99
C LYS A 103 0.75 -18.57 -1.82
N GLU A 104 1.24 -17.35 -1.67
CA GLU A 104 0.97 -16.51 -0.52
C GLU A 104 1.11 -15.02 -0.85
N GLY A 105 0.49 -14.19 -0.02
CA GLY A 105 0.73 -12.75 0.02
C GLY A 105 1.26 -12.29 1.36
N TRP A 106 1.74 -11.05 1.37
CA TRP A 106 2.27 -10.38 2.54
C TRP A 106 1.87 -8.91 2.55
N ILE A 107 1.39 -8.43 3.71
CA ILE A 107 1.31 -6.99 4.01
C ILE A 107 2.47 -6.65 4.93
N ILE A 108 3.17 -5.56 4.65
CA ILE A 108 4.30 -5.09 5.45
C ILE A 108 4.12 -3.59 5.68
N GLU A 109 4.00 -3.17 6.93
CA GLU A 109 3.88 -1.76 7.30
C GLU A 109 5.10 -1.34 8.12
N THR A 110 5.70 -0.22 7.74
CA THR A 110 7.04 0.14 8.19
C THR A 110 7.07 1.50 8.88
N VAL A 111 7.99 1.65 9.84
CA VAL A 111 8.29 2.92 10.51
C VAL A 111 9.79 3.02 10.78
N GLY A 112 10.49 3.96 10.13
CA GLY A 112 11.95 4.01 10.23
C GLY A 112 12.56 2.68 9.73
N LYS A 113 13.28 1.95 10.57
CA LYS A 113 13.77 0.60 10.23
C LYS A 113 12.85 -0.52 10.72
N GLU A 114 11.86 -0.18 11.53
CA GLU A 114 10.96 -1.12 12.18
C GLU A 114 9.81 -1.52 11.25
N TYR A 115 9.25 -2.70 11.47
CA TYR A 115 8.14 -3.21 10.67
C TYR A 115 7.23 -4.14 11.46
N ALA A 116 5.98 -4.23 11.01
CA ALA A 116 5.11 -5.38 11.25
C ALA A 116 4.67 -5.96 9.91
N ALA A 117 4.46 -7.27 9.86
CA ALA A 117 4.05 -7.99 8.67
C ALA A 117 3.00 -9.05 8.98
N LYS A 118 2.10 -9.25 8.02
CA LYS A 118 1.04 -10.27 8.05
C LYS A 118 1.08 -11.08 6.78
N LYS A 119 0.96 -12.39 6.94
CA LYS A 119 0.86 -13.36 5.86
C LYS A 119 -0.59 -13.54 5.43
N ILE A 120 -0.79 -13.62 4.12
CA ILE A 120 -2.09 -13.82 3.49
C ILE A 120 -2.07 -15.16 2.75
N ILE A 121 -2.85 -16.12 3.25
CA ILE A 121 -3.05 -17.42 2.57
C ILE A 121 -4.45 -17.52 1.96
N LYS A 122 -5.43 -16.86 2.58
CA LYS A 122 -6.84 -16.89 2.17
C LYS A 122 -7.57 -15.68 2.76
N GLY A 123 -8.73 -15.37 2.17
CA GLY A 123 -9.61 -14.33 2.67
C GLY A 123 -9.43 -13.02 1.90
N ILE A 124 -9.81 -11.93 2.55
CA ILE A 124 -9.82 -10.58 1.98
C ILE A 124 -9.02 -9.68 2.92
N ASP A 125 -8.05 -8.99 2.35
CA ASP A 125 -7.26 -7.98 3.02
C ASP A 125 -7.19 -6.73 2.15
N THR A 126 -7.21 -5.56 2.80
CA THR A 126 -7.13 -4.27 2.13
C THR A 126 -6.20 -3.35 2.93
N ILE A 127 -5.41 -2.54 2.21
CA ILE A 127 -4.60 -1.47 2.78
C ILE A 127 -5.01 -0.14 2.15
N SER A 128 -4.66 0.96 2.81
CA SER A 128 -4.93 2.34 2.41
C SER A 128 -4.10 3.25 3.33
N ASN A 129 -3.86 4.52 2.96
CA ASN A 129 -2.78 5.38 3.49
C ASN A 129 -2.82 5.68 5.01
N ILE A 130 -2.69 4.64 5.81
CA ILE A 130 -2.79 4.52 7.25
C ILE A 130 -2.13 3.20 7.66
N ILE A 131 -1.66 3.14 8.90
CA ILE A 131 -1.29 1.86 9.50
C ILE A 131 -2.58 1.05 9.70
N SER A 132 -2.66 -0.11 9.06
CA SER A 132 -3.79 -1.05 9.09
C SER A 132 -3.70 -1.99 10.29
N PHE A 133 -2.50 -2.21 10.79
CA PHE A 133 -2.23 -3.16 11.86
C PHE A 133 -2.69 -2.69 13.24
N GLY A 134 -3.34 -3.62 13.94
CA GLY A 134 -3.93 -3.41 15.25
C GLY A 134 -3.00 -3.85 16.38
N ASN A 135 -3.53 -4.71 17.25
CA ASN A 135 -2.79 -5.37 18.32
C ASN A 135 -1.79 -6.39 17.75
N ILE A 136 -0.82 -6.79 18.57
CA ILE A 136 0.26 -7.70 18.21
C ILE A 136 -0.19 -9.05 17.62
N GLN A 137 -1.37 -9.55 18.03
CA GLN A 137 -1.92 -10.81 17.51
C GLN A 137 -2.32 -10.73 16.03
N THR A 138 -2.34 -9.52 15.45
CA THR A 138 -2.59 -9.32 14.03
C THR A 138 -1.33 -9.46 13.16
N PHE A 139 -0.16 -9.64 13.78
CA PHE A 139 1.13 -9.76 13.09
C PHE A 139 1.53 -11.23 13.03
N ASP A 140 2.10 -11.65 11.91
CA ASP A 140 2.83 -12.91 11.80
C ASP A 140 4.32 -12.69 12.10
N GLU A 141 4.85 -11.50 11.77
CA GLU A 141 6.23 -11.10 12.02
C GLU A 141 6.31 -9.61 12.38
N TYR A 142 7.25 -9.22 13.22
CA TYR A 142 7.55 -7.82 13.52
C TYR A 142 8.99 -7.69 14.01
N SER A 143 9.57 -6.49 13.89
CA SER A 143 10.91 -6.23 14.40
C SER A 143 10.92 -6.08 15.92
N ASN A 144 11.99 -6.56 16.57
CA ASN A 144 12.11 -6.55 18.04
C ASN A 144 11.94 -5.13 18.63
N ASN A 145 12.55 -4.13 17.99
CA ASN A 145 12.56 -2.76 18.51
C ASN A 145 11.24 -2.02 18.25
N LEU A 146 10.29 -2.57 17.47
CA LEU A 146 9.01 -1.90 17.19
C LEU A 146 8.23 -1.58 18.47
N ILE A 147 8.20 -2.52 19.41
CA ILE A 147 7.43 -2.39 20.64
C ILE A 147 8.24 -1.65 21.70
N GLU A 148 9.54 -1.96 21.81
CA GLU A 148 10.47 -1.26 22.71
C GLU A 148 10.45 0.24 22.45
N GLN A 149 10.54 0.67 21.18
CA GLN A 149 10.47 2.08 20.82
C GLN A 149 9.14 2.72 21.24
N ALA A 150 8.02 2.00 21.15
CA ALA A 150 6.72 2.54 21.57
C ALA A 150 6.62 2.70 23.09
N ILE A 151 7.19 1.77 23.87
CA ILE A 151 7.25 1.83 25.33
C ILE A 151 8.18 2.97 25.77
N GLU A 152 9.36 3.09 25.18
CA GLU A 152 10.32 4.17 25.46
C GLU A 152 9.72 5.56 25.21
N ASN A 153 8.92 5.69 24.15
CA ASN A 153 8.20 6.92 23.83
C ASN A 153 6.88 7.09 24.61
N ARG A 154 6.56 6.18 25.53
CA ARG A 154 5.33 6.18 26.36
C ARG A 154 4.04 6.20 25.53
N TRP A 155 4.03 5.54 24.38
CA TRP A 155 2.84 5.37 23.55
C TRP A 155 2.03 4.14 23.94
N CYS A 156 2.66 3.19 24.64
CA CYS A 156 2.05 2.07 25.32
C CYS A 156 2.88 1.75 26.58
N HIS A 157 2.36 0.88 27.46
CA HIS A 157 3.00 0.50 28.73
C HIS A 157 3.67 -0.87 28.68
N SER A 158 3.20 -1.76 27.81
CA SER A 158 3.72 -3.13 27.68
C SER A 158 3.50 -3.68 26.27
N ILE A 159 3.76 -4.98 26.09
CA ILE A 159 3.51 -5.69 24.84
C ILE A 159 2.00 -5.99 24.66
N GLU A 160 1.28 -6.20 25.77
CA GLU A 160 -0.14 -6.55 25.77
C GLU A 160 -1.05 -5.39 25.35
N ASP A 161 -0.68 -4.16 25.69
CA ASP A 161 -1.43 -2.95 25.31
C ASP A 161 -0.97 -2.32 23.99
N PHE A 162 0.08 -2.88 23.38
CA PHE A 162 0.59 -2.41 22.10
C PHE A 162 -0.47 -2.52 20.99
N HIS A 163 -0.68 -1.41 20.29
CA HIS A 163 -1.51 -1.34 19.09
C HIS A 163 -0.82 -0.45 18.05
N PHE A 164 -0.37 -1.04 16.95
CA PHE A 164 0.56 -0.40 16.01
C PHE A 164 0.01 0.93 15.49
N GLN A 165 -1.21 0.92 14.94
CA GLN A 165 -1.84 2.15 14.46
C GLN A 165 -1.94 3.24 15.54
N LYS A 166 -2.39 2.92 16.76
CA LYS A 166 -2.55 3.91 17.84
C LYS A 166 -1.21 4.45 18.36
N CYS A 167 -0.20 3.59 18.45
CA CYS A 167 1.12 3.96 18.95
C CYS A 167 1.82 4.89 17.97
N TYR A 168 1.75 4.59 16.67
CA TYR A 168 2.55 5.26 15.64
C TYR A 168 1.80 6.26 14.77
N SER A 169 0.47 6.33 14.85
CA SER A 169 -0.32 7.37 14.16
C SER A 169 -0.67 8.53 15.10
N GLY A 170 -0.84 9.72 14.53
CA GLY A 170 -1.39 10.87 15.26
C GLY A 170 -0.35 11.83 15.85
N PHE A 171 -0.66 12.37 17.04
CA PHE A 171 0.07 13.49 17.63
C PHE A 171 1.55 13.17 17.89
N SER A 172 2.45 14.06 17.44
CA SER A 172 3.89 14.05 17.76
C SER A 172 4.22 15.34 18.53
N PHE A 173 5.13 15.27 19.50
CA PHE A 173 5.55 16.43 20.30
C PHE A 173 6.41 17.44 19.51
N TYR A 174 6.76 17.12 18.26
CA TYR A 174 7.46 18.02 17.35
C TYR A 174 6.47 18.82 16.48
N PRO A 175 6.32 20.15 16.68
CA PRO A 175 5.21 20.93 16.12
C PRO A 175 5.15 20.98 14.58
N LYS A 176 6.30 20.91 13.88
CA LYS A 176 6.35 20.85 12.40
C LYS A 176 5.97 19.48 11.83
N GLU A 177 6.22 18.42 12.59
CA GLU A 177 5.96 17.03 12.19
C GLU A 177 4.52 16.64 12.56
N PHE A 178 4.03 17.16 13.69
CA PHE A 178 2.65 17.06 14.15
C PHE A 178 1.64 17.53 13.10
N TYR A 179 1.79 18.78 12.63
CA TYR A 179 0.89 19.35 11.63
C TYR A 179 0.86 18.48 10.38
N ASN A 180 1.99 17.94 9.95
CA ASN A 180 2.08 17.13 8.74
C ASN A 180 1.51 15.72 8.91
N ALA A 181 1.82 14.99 9.99
CA ALA A 181 1.34 13.63 10.17
C ALA A 181 -0.16 13.58 10.48
N PHE A 182 -0.64 14.41 11.42
CA PHE A 182 -2.05 14.41 11.82
C PHE A 182 -2.98 14.83 10.67
N ILE A 183 -2.64 15.91 9.97
CA ILE A 183 -3.39 16.40 8.80
C ILE A 183 -3.29 15.39 7.67
N LYS A 184 -2.09 14.94 7.27
CA LYS A 184 -2.00 14.00 6.13
C LYS A 184 -2.74 12.70 6.40
N THR A 185 -2.72 12.15 7.62
CA THR A 185 -3.50 10.95 7.96
C THR A 185 -5.00 11.21 7.91
N HIS A 186 -5.49 12.34 8.44
CA HIS A 186 -6.92 12.66 8.40
C HIS A 186 -7.41 13.04 6.99
N PHE A 187 -6.62 13.75 6.19
CA PHE A 187 -6.97 14.18 4.83
C PHE A 187 -6.69 13.12 3.76
N ALA A 188 -5.85 12.11 4.02
CA ALA A 188 -5.69 10.98 3.12
C ALA A 188 -6.93 10.07 3.08
N SER A 189 -7.87 10.25 4.03
CA SER A 189 -9.10 9.46 4.18
C SER A 189 -8.86 7.95 4.08
N GLY A 190 -7.69 7.49 4.53
CA GLY A 190 -7.24 6.13 4.31
C GLY A 190 -8.18 5.11 4.97
N GLN A 191 -8.62 5.41 6.21
CA GLN A 191 -9.62 4.63 6.95
C GLN A 191 -10.93 4.47 6.16
N ILE A 192 -11.43 5.55 5.55
CA ILE A 192 -12.70 5.53 4.79
C ILE A 192 -12.56 4.64 3.55
N ARG A 193 -11.46 4.79 2.79
CA ARG A 193 -11.19 3.97 1.60
C ARG A 193 -10.94 2.50 1.93
N GLN A 194 -10.21 2.22 3.00
CA GLN A 194 -9.95 0.85 3.45
C GLN A 194 -11.24 0.15 3.87
N HIS A 195 -12.05 0.82 4.70
CA HIS A 195 -13.34 0.29 5.12
C HIS A 195 -14.27 0.09 3.93
N ARG A 196 -14.34 1.07 3.00
CA ARG A 196 -15.17 0.98 1.81
C ARG A 196 -14.77 -0.16 0.88
N SER A 197 -13.48 -0.33 0.60
CA SER A 197 -12.99 -1.42 -0.25
C SER A 197 -13.29 -2.78 0.37
N LYS A 198 -13.02 -2.94 1.68
CA LYS A 198 -13.34 -4.17 2.41
C LYS A 198 -14.83 -4.49 2.38
N ASP A 199 -15.68 -3.53 2.71
CA ASP A 199 -17.13 -3.71 2.71
C ASP A 199 -17.67 -4.10 1.33
N LEU A 200 -17.16 -3.49 0.25
CA LEU A 200 -17.57 -3.83 -1.11
C LEU A 200 -17.18 -5.26 -1.45
N ILE A 201 -15.94 -5.66 -1.20
CA ILE A 201 -15.45 -7.01 -1.51
C ILE A 201 -16.23 -8.04 -0.70
N GLU A 202 -16.44 -7.81 0.61
CA GLU A 202 -17.21 -8.72 1.45
C GLU A 202 -18.67 -8.84 1.01
N ASN A 203 -19.33 -7.74 0.67
CA ASN A 203 -20.72 -7.76 0.23
C ASN A 203 -20.90 -8.44 -1.12
N LEU A 204 -20.00 -8.21 -2.08
CA LEU A 204 -20.01 -8.92 -3.36
C LEU A 204 -19.73 -10.41 -3.16
N SER A 205 -18.79 -10.74 -2.27
CA SER A 205 -18.48 -12.13 -1.89
C SER A 205 -19.61 -12.83 -1.13
N LYS A 206 -20.52 -12.10 -0.47
CA LYS A 206 -21.71 -12.66 0.21
C LYS A 206 -22.90 -12.82 -0.74
N LYS A 207 -23.15 -11.86 -1.64
CA LYS A 207 -24.20 -11.96 -2.68
C LYS A 207 -23.99 -13.16 -3.62
N SER A 208 -22.73 -13.55 -3.79
CA SER A 208 -22.23 -14.78 -4.44
C SER A 208 -22.90 -16.09 -3.99
N ASN A 209 -23.42 -16.17 -2.76
CA ASN A 209 -23.93 -17.41 -2.15
C ASN A 209 -25.20 -18.00 -2.79
N LYS A 210 -25.68 -17.47 -3.93
CA LYS A 210 -26.60 -18.17 -4.83
C LYS A 210 -25.84 -19.18 -5.72
N LYS A 211 -25.42 -20.31 -5.15
CA LYS A 211 -24.88 -21.54 -5.79
C LYS A 211 -23.77 -21.43 -6.87
N SER A 212 -23.34 -20.25 -7.33
CA SER A 212 -22.49 -20.13 -8.54
C SER A 212 -21.67 -18.84 -8.71
N SER A 213 -21.66 -17.89 -7.77
CA SER A 213 -21.25 -16.51 -8.10
C SER A 213 -19.98 -16.03 -7.37
N GLN A 214 -18.88 -16.79 -7.40
CA GLN A 214 -17.56 -16.40 -6.85
C GLN A 214 -17.19 -14.94 -7.18
N PHE A 215 -16.53 -14.22 -6.24
CA PHE A 215 -16.00 -12.87 -6.49
C PHE A 215 -15.17 -12.86 -7.77
N THR A 216 -15.55 -12.00 -8.72
CA THR A 216 -15.03 -12.03 -10.09
C THR A 216 -14.01 -10.93 -10.36
N LEU A 217 -13.33 -11.04 -11.52
CA LEU A 217 -12.51 -9.97 -12.07
C LEU A 217 -13.30 -8.66 -12.24
N ILE A 218 -14.54 -8.76 -12.73
CA ILE A 218 -15.41 -7.60 -12.96
C ILE A 218 -15.80 -6.94 -11.64
N ASP A 219 -16.01 -7.72 -10.58
CA ASP A 219 -16.24 -7.19 -9.24
C ASP A 219 -15.04 -6.36 -8.77
N MET A 220 -13.81 -6.84 -8.97
CA MET A 220 -12.60 -6.06 -8.63
C MET A 220 -12.50 -4.75 -9.44
N PHE A 221 -12.81 -4.78 -10.74
CA PHE A 221 -12.88 -3.54 -11.53
C PHE A 221 -13.89 -2.55 -10.95
N ASN A 222 -15.06 -3.03 -10.52
CA ASN A 222 -16.10 -2.18 -9.93
C ASN A 222 -15.67 -1.60 -8.58
N VAL A 223 -14.99 -2.39 -7.73
CA VAL A 223 -14.43 -1.88 -6.45
C VAL A 223 -13.47 -0.72 -6.71
N LEU A 224 -12.54 -0.87 -7.66
CA LEU A 224 -11.54 0.14 -7.98
C LEU A 224 -12.10 1.34 -8.76
N ARG A 225 -13.36 1.27 -9.19
CA ARG A 225 -14.10 2.36 -9.82
C ARG A 225 -15.08 3.06 -8.87
N ASP A 226 -15.19 2.60 -7.62
CA ASP A 226 -16.25 3.05 -6.71
C ASP A 226 -16.11 4.52 -6.28
N HIS A 227 -17.28 5.16 -6.20
CA HIS A 227 -17.48 6.50 -5.67
C HIS A 227 -18.68 6.50 -4.71
N LYS A 228 -18.43 6.28 -3.41
CA LYS A 228 -19.51 6.22 -2.41
C LYS A 228 -20.26 7.55 -2.29
N HIS A 229 -19.56 8.68 -2.45
CA HIS A 229 -20.10 10.01 -2.11
C HIS A 229 -20.57 10.83 -3.31
N SER A 230 -20.44 10.32 -4.54
CA SER A 230 -20.81 11.06 -5.75
C SER A 230 -22.30 10.90 -6.08
N ARG A 231 -23.13 11.84 -5.63
CA ARG A 231 -24.55 11.88 -6.02
C ARG A 231 -24.76 12.33 -7.47
N ASN A 232 -23.93 13.29 -7.95
CA ASN A 232 -24.05 13.89 -9.29
C ASN A 232 -22.75 13.83 -10.12
N SER A 233 -21.59 14.00 -9.48
CA SER A 233 -20.27 13.90 -10.12
C SER A 233 -19.23 13.42 -9.11
N PRO A 234 -18.29 12.54 -9.49
CA PRO A 234 -17.13 12.16 -8.69
C PRO A 234 -16.22 13.32 -8.29
N SER A 235 -16.20 14.42 -9.04
CA SER A 235 -15.44 15.61 -8.68
C SER A 235 -16.12 16.47 -7.61
N ASN A 236 -17.43 16.30 -7.38
CA ASN A 236 -18.18 17.11 -6.42
C ASN A 236 -17.84 16.76 -4.96
N GLY A 237 -17.96 17.77 -4.09
CA GLY A 237 -17.66 17.68 -2.66
C GLY A 237 -16.26 18.20 -2.31
N LEU A 238 -16.15 18.84 -1.14
CA LEU A 238 -14.92 19.50 -0.67
C LEU A 238 -13.92 18.54 -0.02
N THR A 239 -14.40 17.42 0.55
CA THR A 239 -13.59 16.49 1.37
C THR A 239 -13.77 15.02 1.00
N ASN A 240 -14.59 14.71 -0.01
CA ASN A 240 -14.88 13.33 -0.40
C ASN A 240 -13.68 12.72 -1.15
N VAL A 241 -13.02 11.75 -0.54
CA VAL A 241 -11.94 10.95 -1.13
C VAL A 241 -12.42 9.51 -1.29
N ASP A 242 -12.94 9.20 -2.48
CA ASP A 242 -13.40 7.86 -2.85
C ASP A 242 -12.23 6.95 -3.28
N ILE A 243 -12.50 5.66 -3.51
CA ILE A 243 -11.48 4.71 -4.00
C ILE A 243 -10.92 5.19 -5.35
N CYS A 244 -11.81 5.48 -6.30
CA CYS A 244 -11.44 6.18 -7.52
C CYS A 244 -11.48 7.69 -7.26
N MET A 245 -10.35 8.28 -6.88
CA MET A 245 -10.26 9.70 -6.56
C MET A 245 -10.26 10.55 -7.84
N HIS A 246 -11.10 11.58 -7.88
CA HIS A 246 -11.08 12.61 -8.91
C HIS A 246 -10.55 13.91 -8.34
N ALA A 247 -9.75 14.63 -9.11
CA ALA A 247 -9.42 16.01 -8.78
C ALA A 247 -10.69 16.87 -8.82
N GLY A 248 -10.79 17.80 -7.88
CA GLY A 248 -11.90 18.73 -7.69
C GLY A 248 -11.37 20.05 -7.12
N PHE A 249 -12.23 20.79 -6.42
CA PHE A 249 -11.85 22.09 -5.87
C PHE A 249 -10.81 21.95 -4.74
N GLY A 250 -9.72 22.71 -4.83
CA GLY A 250 -8.63 22.73 -3.85
C GLY A 250 -9.01 23.43 -2.53
N PRO A 251 -8.19 23.32 -1.47
CA PRO A 251 -6.84 22.73 -1.42
C PRO A 251 -6.81 21.26 -0.96
N ILE A 252 -7.96 20.60 -0.82
CA ILE A 252 -8.04 19.24 -0.24
C ILE A 252 -8.11 18.16 -1.33
N LYS A 253 -8.80 18.43 -2.45
CA LYS A 253 -9.07 17.45 -3.51
C LYS A 253 -8.32 17.79 -4.81
N PHE A 254 -7.02 18.04 -4.75
CA PHE A 254 -6.22 18.39 -5.94
C PHE A 254 -5.55 17.18 -6.62
N ASN A 255 -5.58 16.00 -5.99
CA ASN A 255 -5.03 14.77 -6.54
C ASN A 255 -6.12 13.92 -7.21
N GLN A 256 -5.70 12.96 -8.02
CA GLN A 256 -6.59 11.99 -8.68
C GLN A 256 -5.90 10.63 -8.78
N THR A 257 -6.69 9.57 -8.91
CA THR A 257 -6.17 8.23 -9.19
C THR A 257 -5.50 8.23 -10.58
N THR A 258 -4.21 7.91 -10.61
CA THR A 258 -3.35 8.00 -11.81
C THR A 258 -3.36 6.73 -12.65
N GLY A 259 -3.71 5.59 -12.06
CA GLY A 259 -3.84 4.30 -12.71
C GLY A 259 -4.43 3.26 -11.77
N SER A 260 -4.73 2.08 -12.31
CA SER A 260 -5.17 0.92 -11.54
C SER A 260 -4.64 -0.36 -12.18
N LEU A 261 -4.29 -1.33 -11.33
CA LEU A 261 -3.79 -2.66 -11.69
C LEU A 261 -4.63 -3.71 -10.97
N VAL A 262 -5.12 -4.71 -11.70
CA VAL A 262 -5.74 -5.91 -11.16
C VAL A 262 -5.01 -7.12 -11.71
N SER A 263 -4.55 -8.00 -10.83
CA SER A 263 -3.81 -9.20 -11.20
C SER A 263 -4.55 -10.45 -10.77
N ILE A 264 -4.69 -11.42 -11.67
CA ILE A 264 -5.15 -12.77 -11.37
C ILE A 264 -3.92 -13.65 -11.38
N ILE A 265 -3.56 -14.18 -10.21
CA ILE A 265 -2.40 -15.07 -10.05
C ILE A 265 -2.91 -16.49 -9.78
N PRO A 266 -2.82 -17.40 -10.77
CA PRO A 266 -3.23 -18.78 -10.58
C PRO A 266 -2.33 -19.51 -9.57
N THR A 267 -2.93 -20.38 -8.77
CA THR A 267 -2.17 -21.32 -7.91
C THR A 267 -1.60 -22.50 -8.71
N SER A 268 -2.22 -22.82 -9.85
CA SER A 268 -1.76 -23.84 -10.77
C SER A 268 -0.59 -23.32 -11.60
N LYS A 269 0.53 -24.06 -11.59
CA LYS A 269 1.73 -23.74 -12.38
C LYS A 269 1.51 -23.84 -13.90
N ASN A 270 0.41 -24.47 -14.33
CA ASN A 270 0.09 -24.63 -15.76
C ASN A 270 -0.66 -23.43 -16.33
N LEU A 271 -1.03 -22.45 -15.50
CA LEU A 271 -1.72 -21.24 -15.90
C LEU A 271 -0.79 -20.04 -15.71
N ILE A 272 -0.86 -19.11 -16.64
CA ILE A 272 -0.03 -17.89 -16.61
C ILE A 272 -0.83 -16.80 -15.87
N PRO A 273 -0.18 -15.99 -15.01
CA PRO A 273 -0.77 -14.77 -14.49
C PRO A 273 -1.36 -13.87 -15.59
N ILE A 274 -2.49 -13.23 -15.30
CA ILE A 274 -3.07 -12.24 -16.20
C ILE A 274 -3.20 -10.93 -15.44
N HIS A 275 -2.66 -9.87 -16.01
CA HIS A 275 -2.65 -8.54 -15.43
C HIS A 275 -3.52 -7.62 -16.26
N TYR A 276 -4.32 -6.81 -15.60
CA TYR A 276 -5.19 -5.83 -16.22
C TYR A 276 -4.85 -4.45 -15.68
N ALA A 277 -4.47 -3.52 -16.55
CA ALA A 277 -4.20 -2.17 -16.12
C ALA A 277 -4.93 -1.13 -16.96
N THR A 278 -5.25 0.00 -16.33
CA THR A 278 -5.85 1.13 -17.04
C THR A 278 -4.80 1.86 -17.88
N CYS A 279 -3.55 1.94 -17.40
CA CYS A 279 -2.47 2.78 -17.96
C CYS A 279 -2.89 4.23 -18.22
N THR A 280 -3.95 4.68 -17.57
CA THR A 280 -4.56 6.01 -17.66
C THR A 280 -5.21 6.34 -16.33
N SER A 281 -5.30 7.63 -16.02
CA SER A 281 -5.95 8.13 -14.81
C SER A 281 -7.44 7.85 -14.81
N LEU A 282 -8.04 7.88 -13.62
CA LEU A 282 -9.48 7.71 -13.39
C LEU A 282 -10.00 6.35 -13.91
N PRO A 283 -9.84 5.26 -13.15
CA PRO A 283 -10.28 3.92 -13.53
C PRO A 283 -11.75 3.82 -13.95
N CYS A 284 -12.62 4.70 -13.46
CA CYS A 284 -14.04 4.76 -13.82
C CYS A 284 -14.30 5.24 -15.26
N LEU A 285 -13.38 6.03 -15.83
CA LEU A 285 -13.43 6.51 -17.21
C LEU A 285 -12.48 5.71 -18.13
N SER A 286 -11.74 4.76 -17.56
CA SER A 286 -10.70 4.01 -18.25
C SER A 286 -11.11 2.56 -18.51
N ILE A 287 -10.49 1.96 -19.53
CA ILE A 287 -10.62 0.55 -19.85
C ILE A 287 -9.45 -0.22 -19.22
N TYR A 288 -9.76 -1.34 -18.57
CA TYR A 288 -8.76 -2.31 -18.14
C TYR A 288 -8.30 -3.13 -19.34
N LYS A 289 -7.04 -2.97 -19.72
CA LYS A 289 -6.41 -3.69 -20.83
C LYS A 289 -5.63 -4.88 -20.26
N PRO A 290 -5.77 -6.09 -20.82
CA PRO A 290 -4.88 -7.19 -20.48
C PRO A 290 -3.46 -6.85 -20.95
N ILE A 291 -2.47 -7.14 -20.11
CA ILE A 291 -1.04 -6.93 -20.35
C ILE A 291 -0.31 -8.26 -20.14
#